data_AF-A0A7W1GXG6-F1
#
_entry.id   AF-A0A7W1GXG6-F1
#
_cell.length_a   1.000
_cell.length_b   1.000
_cell.length_c   1.000
_cell.angle_alpha   90.00
_cell.angle_beta   90.00
_cell.angle_gamma   90.00
#
_symmetry.space_group_name_H-M   'P 1'
#
loop_
_entity.id
_entity.type
_entity.pdbx_description
1 polymer ?
#
loop_
_entity_poly.entity_id
_entity_poly.type
_entity_poly.pdbx_seq_one_letter_code
_entity_poly.pdbx_strand_id
1 'polypeptide(L)'
;MTRRLDQCFHAGLFEECTTILRVMSGMHPEDAEISDDLVYMLGNVDRHGEALAEAIRFHKQNPKSLLGTEQLARYYFMRKLYTKVPPILQAVPDKSRTLNVSLMLGRSFEEIGLLKKSLEAWEARLKLFPNDPSAKRHIYRLKKKIAGG
;
A
#
# COMPACT_ATOMS: atom_id res chain seq x y z
N MET A 1 -7.50 -7.86 24.37
CA MET A 1 -6.08 -7.75 23.97
C MET A 1 -5.75 -6.37 23.41
N THR A 2 -6.67 -5.71 22.72
CA THR A 2 -6.52 -4.36 22.13
C THR A 2 -6.02 -3.29 23.11
N ARG A 3 -6.53 -3.24 24.35
CA ARG A 3 -6.07 -2.28 25.37
C ARG A 3 -4.59 -2.43 25.74
N ARG A 4 -4.05 -3.66 25.73
CA ARG A 4 -2.63 -3.90 26.02
C ARG A 4 -1.75 -3.54 24.84
N LEU A 5 -2.20 -3.84 23.62
CA LEU A 5 -1.49 -3.46 22.39
C LEU A 5 -1.31 -1.93 22.32
N ASP A 6 -2.38 -1.19 22.58
CA ASP A 6 -2.38 0.28 22.62
C ASP A 6 -1.40 0.84 23.66
N GLN A 7 -1.42 0.29 24.89
CA GLN A 7 -0.48 0.65 25.95
C GLN A 7 0.98 0.40 25.55
N CYS A 8 1.28 -0.78 24.98
CA CYS A 8 2.63 -1.09 24.52
C CYS A 8 3.07 -0.12 23.41
N PHE A 9 2.19 0.19 22.47
CA PHE A 9 2.49 1.09 21.36
C PHE A 9 2.84 2.50 21.87
N HIS A 10 2.02 3.06 22.76
CA HIS A 10 2.28 4.38 23.35
C HIS A 10 3.51 4.42 24.27
N ALA A 11 3.89 3.27 24.85
CA ALA A 11 5.12 3.14 25.63
C ALA A 11 6.38 2.88 24.78
N GLY A 12 6.25 2.77 23.45
CA GLY A 12 7.37 2.45 22.55
C GLY A 12 7.85 0.99 22.63
N LEU A 13 7.06 0.12 23.26
CA LEU A 13 7.34 -1.31 23.44
C LEU A 13 6.94 -2.08 22.17
N PHE A 14 7.62 -1.78 21.06
CA PHE A 14 7.22 -2.26 19.73
C PHE A 14 7.43 -3.78 19.56
N GLU A 15 8.40 -4.39 20.23
CA GLU A 15 8.57 -5.85 20.19
C GLU A 15 7.39 -6.57 20.85
N GLU A 16 6.88 -6.05 21.97
CA GLU A 16 5.68 -6.53 22.63
C GLU A 16 4.44 -6.36 21.75
N CYS A 17 4.35 -5.23 21.03
CA CYS A 17 3.30 -5.03 20.01
C CYS A 17 3.34 -6.15 18.96
N THR A 18 4.51 -6.47 18.40
CA THR A 18 4.61 -7.55 17.40
C THR A 18 4.21 -8.91 17.98
N THR A 19 4.55 -9.18 19.25
CA THR A 19 4.18 -10.43 19.93
C THR A 19 2.66 -10.54 20.09
N ILE A 20 2.00 -9.48 20.55
CA ILE A 20 0.54 -9.44 20.70
C ILE A 20 -0.14 -9.59 19.33
N LEU A 21 0.33 -8.85 18.33
CA LEU A 21 -0.22 -8.88 16.98
C LEU A 21 -0.07 -10.25 16.31
N ARG A 22 1.02 -10.99 16.56
CA ARG A 22 1.15 -12.38 16.08
C ARG A 22 0.11 -13.31 16.69
N VAL A 23 -0.14 -13.20 18.00
CA VAL A 23 -1.17 -13.99 18.68
C VAL A 23 -2.55 -13.64 18.10
N MET A 24 -2.85 -12.35 17.95
CA MET A 24 -4.11 -11.89 17.35
C MET A 24 -4.29 -12.37 15.91
N SER A 25 -3.24 -12.30 15.09
CA SER A 25 -3.26 -12.79 13.70
C SER A 25 -3.40 -14.31 13.62
N GLY A 26 -2.92 -15.06 14.63
CA GLY A 26 -3.16 -16.49 14.74
C GLY A 26 -4.62 -16.84 15.07
N MET A 27 -5.31 -16.00 15.84
CA MET A 27 -6.72 -16.19 16.19
C MET A 27 -7.68 -15.69 15.10
N HIS A 28 -7.26 -14.66 14.35
CA HIS A 28 -8.06 -13.99 13.32
C HIS A 28 -7.21 -13.81 12.04
N PRO A 29 -6.87 -14.90 11.33
CA PRO A 29 -5.97 -14.85 10.18
C PRO A 29 -6.51 -14.07 8.97
N GLU A 30 -7.82 -13.87 8.89
CA GLU A 30 -8.51 -13.12 7.84
C GLU A 30 -8.70 -11.63 8.16
N ASP A 31 -8.37 -11.21 9.40
CA ASP A 31 -8.52 -9.83 9.82
C ASP A 31 -7.43 -8.95 9.19
N ALA A 32 -7.89 -8.09 8.28
CA ALA A 32 -7.01 -7.24 7.49
C ALA A 32 -6.38 -6.11 8.32
N GLU A 33 -7.04 -5.62 9.37
CA GLU A 33 -6.49 -4.57 10.24
C GLU A 33 -5.37 -5.15 11.10
N ILE A 34 -5.58 -6.33 11.68
CA ILE A 34 -4.55 -7.02 12.47
C ILE A 34 -3.31 -7.31 11.62
N SER A 35 -3.51 -7.77 10.39
CA SER A 35 -2.38 -7.99 9.47
C SER A 35 -1.68 -6.68 9.12
N ASP A 36 -2.42 -5.57 8.93
CA ASP A 36 -1.84 -4.25 8.62
C ASP A 36 -0.97 -3.72 9.75
N ASP A 37 -1.48 -3.80 10.98
CA ASP A 37 -0.75 -3.41 12.17
C ASP A 37 0.49 -4.28 12.37
N LEU A 38 0.39 -5.60 12.12
CA LEU A 38 1.53 -6.50 12.24
C LEU A 38 2.62 -6.18 11.22
N VAL A 39 2.28 -5.97 9.95
CA VAL A 39 3.23 -5.58 8.90
C VAL A 39 3.89 -4.24 9.24
N TYR A 40 3.10 -3.27 9.71
CA TYR A 40 3.60 -1.95 10.11
C TYR A 40 4.56 -2.04 11.31
N MET A 41 4.17 -2.76 12.36
CA MET A 41 5.00 -2.94 13.56
C MET A 41 6.30 -3.69 13.24
N LEU A 42 6.25 -4.77 12.47
CA LEU A 42 7.45 -5.49 12.03
C LEU A 42 8.38 -4.59 11.20
N GLY A 43 7.82 -3.66 10.43
CA GLY A 43 8.59 -2.63 9.73
C GLY A 43 9.33 -1.68 10.66
N ASN A 44 8.68 -1.24 11.75
CA ASN A 44 9.25 -0.31 12.73
C ASN A 44 10.36 -0.91 13.60
N VAL A 45 10.38 -2.23 13.78
CA VAL A 45 11.46 -2.95 14.48
C VAL A 45 12.49 -3.56 13.52
N ASP A 46 12.58 -3.05 12.29
CA ASP A 46 13.52 -3.50 11.25
C ASP A 46 13.42 -4.99 10.84
N ARG A 47 12.33 -5.68 11.21
CA ARG A 47 12.04 -7.08 10.84
C ARG A 47 11.39 -7.18 9.47
N HIS A 48 12.04 -6.55 8.49
CA HIS A 48 11.48 -6.35 7.16
C HIS A 48 11.13 -7.63 6.40
N GLY A 49 11.93 -8.69 6.55
CA GLY A 49 11.65 -9.97 5.91
C GLY A 49 10.34 -10.59 6.41
N GLU A 50 10.08 -10.46 7.71
CA GLU A 50 8.85 -10.97 8.32
C GLU A 50 7.64 -10.10 7.95
N ALA A 51 7.81 -8.78 7.90
CA ALA A 51 6.77 -7.86 7.42
C ALA A 51 6.35 -8.21 5.98
N LEU A 52 7.31 -8.49 5.09
CA LEU A 52 7.00 -8.90 3.71
C LEU A 52 6.32 -10.26 3.66
N ALA A 53 6.82 -11.22 4.44
CA ALA A 53 6.24 -12.56 4.51
C ALA A 53 4.78 -12.53 4.96
N GLU A 54 4.46 -11.71 5.96
CA GLU A 54 3.10 -11.49 6.45
C GLU A 54 2.21 -10.85 5.39
N ALA A 55 2.66 -9.76 4.75
CA ALA A 55 1.88 -9.09 3.70
C ALA A 55 1.59 -10.02 2.51
N ILE A 56 2.56 -10.85 2.12
CA ILE A 56 2.38 -11.87 1.07
C ILE A 56 1.38 -12.94 1.52
N ARG A 57 1.52 -13.45 2.76
CA ARG A 57 0.62 -14.47 3.31
C ARG A 57 -0.82 -13.96 3.28
N PHE A 58 -1.06 -12.77 3.85
CA PHE A 58 -2.38 -12.20 3.95
C PHE A 58 -3.02 -11.95 2.58
N HIS A 59 -2.29 -11.35 1.64
CA HIS A 59 -2.79 -11.12 0.28
C HIS A 59 -3.11 -12.43 -0.46
N LYS A 60 -2.28 -13.47 -0.30
CA LYS A 60 -2.53 -14.78 -0.93
C LYS A 60 -3.77 -15.47 -0.38
N GLN A 61 -4.02 -15.36 0.92
CA GLN A 61 -5.19 -15.96 1.56
C GLN A 61 -6.46 -15.14 1.29
N ASN A 62 -6.31 -13.83 1.08
CA ASN A 62 -7.41 -12.89 0.89
C ASN A 62 -7.25 -12.10 -0.43
N PRO A 63 -7.23 -12.76 -1.61
CA PRO A 63 -6.90 -12.12 -2.88
C PRO A 63 -7.94 -11.08 -3.34
N LYS A 64 -9.14 -11.10 -2.75
CA LYS A 64 -10.21 -10.11 -3.00
C LYS A 64 -10.20 -8.97 -1.99
N SER A 65 -9.39 -9.04 -0.93
CA SER A 65 -9.28 -7.99 0.06
C SER A 65 -8.55 -6.79 -0.54
N LEU A 66 -9.26 -5.68 -0.68
CA LEU A 66 -8.66 -4.43 -1.12
C LEU A 66 -7.56 -3.98 -0.14
N LEU A 67 -7.78 -4.13 1.17
CA LEU A 67 -6.80 -3.74 2.18
C LEU A 67 -5.56 -4.63 2.10
N GLY A 68 -5.70 -5.95 1.96
CA GLY A 68 -4.56 -6.86 1.79
C GLY A 68 -3.76 -6.58 0.51
N THR A 69 -4.45 -6.25 -0.58
CA THR A 69 -3.83 -5.83 -1.84
C THR A 69 -3.08 -4.49 -1.68
N GLU A 70 -3.71 -3.51 -1.02
CA GLU A 70 -3.12 -2.20 -0.76
C GLU A 70 -1.90 -2.31 0.16
N GLN A 71 -1.97 -3.11 1.22
CA GLN A 71 -0.89 -3.35 2.17
C GLN A 71 0.36 -3.92 1.48
N LEU A 72 0.23 -5.00 0.70
CA LEU A 72 1.36 -5.60 0.01
C LEU A 72 1.98 -4.63 -1.00
N ALA A 73 1.13 -3.91 -1.76
CA ALA A 73 1.60 -2.89 -2.68
C ALA A 73 2.31 -1.74 -1.96
N ARG A 74 1.78 -1.29 -0.82
CA ARG A 74 2.35 -0.23 0.03
C ARG A 74 3.71 -0.65 0.57
N TYR A 75 3.86 -1.91 0.98
CA TYR A 75 5.15 -2.44 1.39
C TYR A 75 6.19 -2.29 0.26
N TYR A 76 5.89 -2.77 -0.95
CA TYR A 76 6.81 -2.62 -2.09
C TYR A 76 7.07 -1.16 -2.44
N PHE A 77 6.03 -0.32 -2.39
CA PHE A 77 6.12 1.11 -2.68
C PHE A 77 7.07 1.84 -1.72
N MET A 78 6.93 1.61 -0.40
CA MET A 78 7.78 2.23 0.62
C MET A 78 9.25 1.78 0.50
N ARG A 79 9.48 0.57 -0.02
CA ARG A 79 10.82 0.04 -0.31
C ARG A 79 11.37 0.45 -1.67
N LYS A 80 10.68 1.33 -2.39
CA LYS A 80 11.03 1.79 -3.75
C LYS A 80 11.13 0.66 -4.79
N LEU A 81 10.47 -0.46 -4.52
CA LEU A 81 10.38 -1.61 -5.44
C LEU A 81 9.22 -1.38 -6.43
N TYR A 82 9.27 -0.26 -7.14
CA TYR A 82 8.15 0.23 -7.96
C TYR A 82 7.71 -0.73 -9.07
N THR A 83 8.61 -1.60 -9.57
CA THR A 83 8.28 -2.62 -10.57
C THR A 83 7.31 -3.68 -10.05
N LYS A 84 7.21 -3.89 -8.73
CA LYS A 84 6.31 -4.86 -8.10
C LYS A 84 4.90 -4.31 -7.86
N VAL A 85 4.73 -2.99 -7.83
CA VAL A 85 3.48 -2.35 -7.43
C VAL A 85 2.37 -2.46 -8.50
N PRO A 86 2.58 -2.13 -9.79
CA PRO A 86 1.51 -2.19 -10.77
C PRO A 86 0.87 -3.56 -10.96
N PRO A 87 1.62 -4.69 -11.04
CA PRO A 87 1.00 -6.01 -11.17
C PRO A 87 0.02 -6.36 -10.04
N ILE A 88 0.20 -5.79 -8.84
CA ILE A 88 -0.66 -6.01 -7.68
C ILE A 88 -1.89 -5.10 -7.76
N LEU A 89 -1.67 -3.80 -7.98
CA LEU A 89 -2.74 -2.79 -7.90
C LEU A 89 -3.59 -2.66 -9.17
N GLN A 90 -3.10 -3.09 -10.34
CA GLN A 90 -3.89 -3.08 -11.58
C GLN A 90 -5.07 -4.05 -11.52
N ALA A 91 -4.97 -5.10 -10.71
CA ALA A 91 -6.07 -6.04 -10.47
C ALA A 91 -7.24 -5.39 -9.70
N VAL A 92 -7.03 -4.25 -9.05
CA VAL A 92 -8.09 -3.49 -8.37
C VAL A 92 -8.93 -2.74 -9.42
N PRO A 93 -10.25 -3.02 -9.50
CA PRO A 93 -11.14 -2.31 -10.42
C PRO A 93 -11.13 -0.81 -10.17
N ASP A 94 -11.14 0.00 -11.23
CA ASP A 94 -11.06 1.48 -11.14
C ASP A 94 -12.04 2.07 -10.12
N LYS A 95 -13.31 1.64 -10.14
CA LYS A 95 -14.36 2.13 -9.23
C LYS A 95 -14.11 1.81 -7.76
N SER A 96 -13.28 0.81 -7.47
CA SER A 96 -12.94 0.38 -6.11
C SER A 96 -11.60 0.96 -5.64
N ARG A 97 -10.90 1.75 -6.47
CA ARG A 97 -9.60 2.30 -6.09
C ARG A 97 -9.75 3.42 -5.07
N THR A 98 -8.99 3.30 -4.00
CA THR A 98 -8.79 4.38 -3.02
C THR A 98 -7.86 5.46 -3.58
N LEU A 99 -7.77 6.58 -2.86
CA LEU A 99 -6.76 7.62 -3.13
C LEU A 99 -5.34 7.04 -3.06
N ASN A 100 -5.08 6.13 -2.12
CA ASN A 100 -3.76 5.50 -1.95
C ASN A 100 -3.42 4.56 -3.10
N VAL A 101 -4.34 3.67 -3.49
CA VAL A 101 -4.14 2.77 -4.63
C VAL A 101 -3.83 3.57 -5.89
N SER A 102 -4.61 4.62 -6.16
CA SER A 102 -4.39 5.47 -7.33
C SER A 102 -3.06 6.24 -7.25
N LEU A 103 -2.66 6.71 -6.06
CA LEU A 103 -1.38 7.39 -5.83
C LEU A 103 -0.20 6.46 -6.14
N MET A 104 -0.22 5.28 -5.52
CA MET A 104 0.87 4.31 -5.62
C MET A 104 1.02 3.81 -7.06
N LEU A 105 -0.08 3.54 -7.74
CA LEU A 105 -0.07 3.09 -9.14
C LEU A 105 0.50 4.18 -10.07
N GLY A 106 -0.01 5.42 -9.97
CA GLY A 106 0.44 6.55 -10.78
C GLY A 106 1.93 6.88 -10.57
N ARG A 107 2.38 6.93 -9.31
CA ARG A 107 3.80 7.15 -8.99
C ARG A 107 4.68 5.98 -9.42
N SER A 108 4.26 4.74 -9.15
CA SER A 108 5.09 3.59 -9.51
C SER A 108 5.31 3.49 -11.01
N PHE A 109 4.30 3.74 -11.84
CA PHE A 109 4.47 3.81 -13.29
C PHE A 109 5.45 4.89 -13.72
N GLU A 110 5.42 6.03 -13.04
CA GLU A 110 6.33 7.12 -13.36
C GLU A 110 7.78 6.77 -13.05
N GLU A 111 8.04 6.24 -11.85
CA GLU A 111 9.37 5.86 -11.38
C GLU A 111 10.02 4.79 -12.25
N ILE A 112 9.22 3.89 -12.85
CA ILE A 112 9.72 2.88 -13.80
C ILE A 112 9.73 3.36 -15.26
N GLY A 113 9.52 4.66 -15.50
CA GLY A 113 9.62 5.28 -16.82
C GLY A 113 8.41 5.06 -17.75
N LEU A 114 7.34 4.41 -17.28
CA LEU A 114 6.11 4.19 -18.04
C LEU A 114 5.19 5.41 -17.97
N LEU A 115 5.65 6.54 -18.51
CA LEU A 115 5.01 7.86 -18.37
C LEU A 115 3.56 7.90 -18.87
N LYS A 116 3.27 7.21 -19.99
CA LYS A 116 1.89 7.13 -20.54
C LYS A 116 0.94 6.42 -19.57
N LYS A 117 1.35 5.28 -19.00
CA LYS A 117 0.57 4.56 -18.00
C LYS A 117 0.41 5.35 -16.70
N SER A 118 1.46 6.10 -16.31
CA SER A 118 1.36 7.02 -15.17
C SER A 118 0.29 8.08 -15.43
N LEU A 119 0.30 8.70 -16.62
CA LEU A 119 -0.69 9.69 -17.01
C LEU A 119 -2.12 9.13 -16.97
N GLU A 120 -2.33 7.95 -17.56
CA GLU A 120 -3.63 7.24 -17.52
C GLU A 120 -4.12 7.01 -16.09
N ALA A 121 -3.23 6.60 -15.19
CA ALA A 121 -3.55 6.38 -13.78
C ALA A 121 -3.98 7.67 -13.06
N TRP A 122 -3.29 8.78 -13.31
CA TRP A 122 -3.65 10.07 -12.73
C TRP A 122 -4.95 10.62 -13.31
N GLU A 123 -5.21 10.42 -14.60
CA GLU A 123 -6.47 10.80 -15.23
C GLU A 123 -7.63 9.96 -14.70
N ALA A 124 -7.45 8.65 -14.48
CA ALA A 124 -8.43 7.80 -13.83
C ALA A 124 -8.74 8.25 -12.39
N ARG A 125 -7.71 8.64 -11.63
CA ARG A 125 -7.87 9.24 -10.30
C ARG A 125 -8.70 10.53 -10.35
N LEU A 126 -8.45 11.41 -11.32
CA LEU A 126 -9.19 12.67 -11.45
C LEU A 126 -10.66 12.43 -11.83
N LYS A 127 -10.99 11.35 -12.54
CA LYS A 127 -12.39 10.96 -12.79
C LYS A 127 -13.13 10.62 -11.49
N LEU A 128 -12.46 9.94 -10.56
CA LEU A 128 -13.03 9.56 -9.25
C LEU A 128 -13.01 10.72 -8.25
N PHE A 129 -11.98 11.56 -8.33
CA PHE A 129 -11.74 12.69 -7.42
C PHE A 129 -11.48 13.99 -8.22
N PRO A 130 -12.52 14.61 -8.80
CA PRO A 130 -12.35 15.73 -9.75
C PRO A 130 -11.64 16.97 -9.21
N ASN A 131 -11.65 17.14 -7.89
CA ASN A 131 -11.06 18.28 -7.20
C ASN A 131 -9.66 18.00 -6.65
N ASP A 132 -9.04 16.85 -6.98
CA ASP A 132 -7.69 16.52 -6.48
C ASP A 132 -6.60 17.40 -7.13
N PRO A 133 -6.01 18.35 -6.39
CA PRO A 133 -4.99 19.24 -6.95
C PRO A 133 -3.67 18.52 -7.23
N SER A 134 -3.38 17.43 -6.51
CA SER A 134 -2.17 16.62 -6.72
C SER A 134 -2.23 15.91 -8.06
N ALA A 135 -3.36 15.27 -8.38
CA ALA A 135 -3.57 14.61 -9.67
C ALA A 135 -3.41 15.59 -10.84
N LYS A 136 -4.02 16.79 -10.74
CA LYS A 136 -3.90 17.86 -11.77
C LYS A 136 -2.43 18.25 -12.02
N ARG A 137 -1.64 18.44 -10.96
CA ARG A 137 -0.20 18.76 -11.06
C ARG A 137 0.61 17.64 -11.73
N HIS A 138 0.37 16.39 -11.34
CA HIS A 138 1.06 15.25 -11.94
C HIS A 138 0.72 15.11 -13.43
N ILE A 139 -0.56 15.23 -13.82
CA ILE A 139 -1.01 15.21 -15.22
C ILE A 139 -0.31 16.30 -16.05
N TYR A 140 -0.33 17.55 -15.58
CA TYR A 140 0.29 18.66 -16.28
C TYR A 140 1.78 18.42 -16.53
N ARG A 141 2.52 18.03 -15.49
CA ARG A 141 3.96 17.75 -15.58
C ARG A 141 4.26 16.57 -16.51
N LEU A 142 3.48 15.49 -16.44
CA LEU A 142 3.64 14.31 -17.29
C LEU A 142 3.37 14.64 -18.76
N LYS A 143 2.33 15.42 -19.07
CA LYS A 143 2.04 15.87 -20.44
C LYS A 143 3.22 16.66 -21.03
N LYS A 144 3.81 17.58 -20.26
CA LYS A 144 5.01 18.32 -20.67
C LYS A 144 6.21 17.38 -20.90
N LYS A 145 6.44 16.43 -19.98
CA LYS A 145 7.55 15.47 -20.08
C LYS A 145 7.41 14.54 -21.30
N ILE A 146 6.19 14.12 -21.63
CA ILE A 146 5.90 13.27 -22.79
C ILE A 146 6.03 14.05 -24.11
N ALA A 147 5.63 15.33 -24.14
CA ALA A 147 5.70 16.14 -25.35
C ALA A 147 7.09 16.69 -25.66
N GLY A 148 7.96 16.79 -24.65
CA GLY A 148 9.33 17.30 -24.77
C GLY A 148 10.42 16.24 -24.83
N GLY A 149 10.05 14.95 -24.88
CA GLY A 149 10.96 13.82 -25.12
C GLY A 149 10.65 13.21 -26.47
#